data_AF-A0A814ZKG6-F1
#
_entry.id   AF-A0A814ZKG6-F1
#
_cell.length_a   1.000
_cell.length_b   1.000
_cell.length_c   1.000
_cell.angle_alpha   90.00
_cell.angle_beta   90.00
_cell.angle_gamma   90.00
#
_symmetry.space_group_name_H-M   'P 1'
#
loop_
_entity.id
_entity.type
_entity.pdbx_description
1 polymer ?
#
loop_
_entity_poly.entity_id
_entity_poly.type
_entity_poly.pdbx_seq_one_letter_code
_entity_poly.pdbx_strand_id
1 'polypeptide(L)'
;MYHIDQHQHHLSWDNSIPPIITINSGEIVTFNCLDASNGQINAQSTDEVKLKLWKLDENNYQYAWFKQNQIRISHRPFTGECSVARSLNGSFSTILPYRTGENIDTKYLTKGAKLYLPIECKEALFSIGDEHAAQCDREVCGTTIETPIIVSVRLTVRHGDEFKHVTSPCLLTQPDIKQSTQYLFGF
;
A
#
# COMPACT_ATOMS: atom_id res chain seq x y z
N MET A 1 14.17 -16.73 4.38
CA MET A 1 13.53 -15.40 4.29
C MET A 1 12.97 -15.31 2.88
N TYR A 2 11.67 -15.08 2.75
CA TYR A 2 11.01 -15.01 1.45
C TYR A 2 11.10 -13.60 0.88
N HIS A 3 11.38 -13.50 -0.41
CA HIS A 3 11.56 -12.24 -1.11
C HIS A 3 10.89 -12.32 -2.48
N ILE A 4 10.11 -11.29 -2.81
CA ILE A 4 9.47 -11.10 -4.11
C ILE A 4 10.04 -9.81 -4.69
N ASP A 5 10.61 -9.91 -5.89
CA ASP A 5 11.25 -8.80 -6.56
C ASP A 5 10.25 -7.99 -7.41
N GLN A 6 10.65 -6.78 -7.80
CA GLN A 6 9.81 -5.82 -8.52
C GLN A 6 9.35 -6.29 -9.91
N HIS A 7 10.00 -7.29 -10.51
CA HIS A 7 9.61 -7.86 -11.80
C HIS A 7 8.53 -8.94 -11.66
N GLN A 8 8.20 -9.33 -10.43
CA GLN A 8 7.17 -10.32 -10.11
C GLN A 8 5.88 -9.62 -9.68
N HIS A 9 5.26 -8.91 -10.63
CA HIS A 9 4.04 -8.13 -10.43
C HIS A 9 2.94 -8.53 -11.41
N HIS A 10 1.72 -8.09 -11.13
CA HIS A 10 0.58 -8.16 -12.03
C HIS A 10 -0.10 -6.80 -12.08
N LEU A 11 -0.91 -6.57 -13.11
CA LEU A 11 -1.63 -5.30 -13.35
C LEU A 11 -3.14 -5.48 -13.24
N SER A 12 -3.58 -6.59 -12.64
CA SER A 12 -4.99 -6.88 -12.43
C SER A 12 -5.16 -7.95 -11.36
N TRP A 13 -6.19 -7.79 -10.54
CA TRP A 13 -6.60 -8.83 -9.59
C TRP A 13 -7.26 -9.97 -10.36
N ASP A 14 -6.63 -11.14 -10.38
CA ASP A 14 -7.14 -12.35 -11.03
C ASP A 14 -6.70 -13.60 -10.26
N ASN A 15 -7.66 -14.44 -9.87
CA ASN A 15 -7.41 -15.63 -9.07
C ASN A 15 -6.79 -16.80 -9.86
N SER A 16 -6.66 -16.66 -11.18
CA SER A 16 -5.96 -17.60 -12.05
C SER A 16 -4.45 -17.35 -12.15
N ILE A 17 -3.97 -16.20 -11.66
CA ILE A 17 -2.54 -15.89 -11.61
C ILE A 17 -1.86 -16.89 -10.65
N PRO A 18 -0.85 -17.65 -11.11
CA PRO A 18 -0.17 -18.61 -10.25
C PRO A 18 0.62 -17.90 -9.15
N PRO A 19 0.65 -18.44 -7.92
CA PRO A 19 1.45 -17.87 -6.85
C PRO A 19 2.94 -17.94 -7.22
N ILE A 20 3.67 -16.87 -6.94
CA ILE A 20 5.13 -16.79 -7.12
C ILE A 20 5.85 -17.68 -6.11
N ILE A 21 5.34 -17.70 -4.86
CA ILE A 21 5.83 -18.52 -3.76
C ILE A 21 4.66 -18.95 -2.88
N THR A 22 4.85 -20.05 -2.16
CA THR A 22 3.97 -20.49 -1.07
C THR A 22 4.73 -20.44 0.24
N ILE A 23 4.08 -19.93 1.29
CA ILE A 23 4.65 -19.80 2.63
C ILE A 23 3.73 -20.41 3.68
N ASN A 24 4.30 -20.72 4.84
CA ASN A 24 3.53 -21.14 6.01
C ASN A 24 2.90 -19.94 6.72
N SER A 25 1.77 -20.18 7.37
CA SER A 25 1.12 -19.17 8.22
C SER A 25 2.08 -18.68 9.32
N GLY A 26 2.19 -17.36 9.46
CA GLY A 26 3.04 -16.69 10.43
C GLY A 26 4.41 -16.26 9.87
N GLU A 27 4.76 -16.66 8.65
CA GLU A 27 6.03 -16.28 8.03
C GLU A 27 6.01 -14.84 7.51
N ILE A 28 7.22 -14.29 7.33
CA ILE A 28 7.44 -12.94 6.80
C ILE A 28 7.90 -13.04 5.35
N VAL A 29 7.29 -12.22 4.51
CA VAL A 29 7.68 -12.01 3.11
C VAL A 29 8.07 -10.55 2.93
N THR A 30 9.13 -10.32 2.18
CA THR A 30 9.56 -8.97 1.79
C THR A 30 9.28 -8.76 0.30
N PHE A 31 8.69 -7.63 -0.04
CA PHE A 31 8.31 -7.26 -1.40
C PHE A 31 9.08 -6.00 -1.80
N ASN A 32 9.63 -6.01 -3.02
CA ASN A 32 10.15 -4.80 -3.65
C ASN A 32 9.05 -4.24 -4.55
N CYS A 33 8.26 -3.30 -4.05
CA CYS A 33 7.14 -2.74 -4.77
C CYS A 33 7.57 -1.53 -5.61
N LEU A 34 7.08 -1.48 -6.85
CA LEU A 34 7.15 -0.29 -7.69
C LEU A 34 6.10 0.73 -7.23
N ASP A 35 6.23 1.97 -7.69
CA ASP A 35 5.20 2.99 -7.55
C ASP A 35 3.96 2.68 -8.42
N ALA A 36 2.88 3.45 -8.23
CA ALA A 36 1.63 3.39 -8.99
C ALA A 36 1.79 3.35 -10.52
N SER A 37 2.88 3.93 -11.04
CA SER A 37 3.12 4.01 -12.48
C SER A 37 3.75 2.73 -13.06
N ASN A 38 4.04 1.74 -12.22
CA ASN A 38 4.82 0.55 -12.57
C ASN A 38 6.20 0.93 -13.16
N GLY A 39 6.82 1.98 -12.62
CA GLY A 39 8.13 2.48 -13.07
C GLY A 39 8.15 3.22 -14.41
N GLN A 40 6.98 3.51 -14.99
CA GLN A 40 6.88 4.24 -16.26
C GLN A 40 7.21 5.74 -16.12
N ILE A 41 6.99 6.30 -14.93
CA ILE A 41 7.22 7.72 -14.65
C ILE A 41 8.48 7.87 -13.82
N ASN A 42 9.46 8.64 -14.33
CA ASN A 42 10.72 8.87 -13.65
C ASN A 42 11.26 10.27 -13.99
N ALA A 43 12.45 10.60 -13.47
CA ALA A 43 13.07 11.91 -13.63
C ALA A 43 13.38 12.30 -15.10
N GLN A 44 13.33 11.36 -16.04
CA GLN A 44 13.53 11.58 -17.48
C GLN A 44 12.20 11.67 -18.26
N SER A 45 11.06 11.50 -17.61
CA SER A 45 9.73 11.64 -18.25
C SER A 45 9.50 13.08 -18.71
N THR A 46 8.81 13.25 -19.84
CA THR A 46 8.60 14.56 -20.51
C THR A 46 7.39 15.33 -19.97
N ASP A 47 7.34 16.63 -20.32
CA ASP A 47 6.34 17.61 -19.84
C ASP A 47 4.88 17.33 -20.24
N GLU A 48 4.60 16.33 -21.08
CA GLU A 48 3.22 15.87 -21.32
C GLU A 48 2.59 15.30 -20.04
N VAL A 49 3.42 14.81 -19.12
CA VAL A 49 3.01 14.34 -17.80
C VAL A 49 2.81 15.55 -16.87
N LYS A 50 1.55 15.94 -16.64
CA LYS A 50 1.17 17.01 -15.70
C LYS A 50 1.21 16.56 -14.23
N LEU A 51 2.25 15.85 -13.82
CA LEU A 51 2.43 15.38 -12.44
C LEU A 51 3.62 16.08 -11.78
N LYS A 52 3.53 16.27 -10.46
CA LYS A 52 4.68 16.66 -9.67
C LYS A 52 5.53 15.43 -9.39
N LEU A 53 6.75 15.39 -9.93
CA LEU A 53 7.75 14.41 -9.49
C LEU A 53 8.32 14.84 -8.13
N TRP A 54 8.18 13.95 -7.14
CA TRP A 54 8.72 14.16 -5.80
C TRP A 54 10.18 13.72 -5.75
N LYS A 55 11.01 14.52 -5.07
CA LYS A 55 12.39 14.17 -4.76
C LYS A 55 12.45 13.79 -3.30
N LEU A 56 12.75 12.52 -3.03
CA LEU A 56 13.02 12.05 -1.68
C LEU A 56 14.51 12.18 -1.39
N ASP A 57 14.84 12.59 -0.17
CA ASP A 57 16.22 12.63 0.29
C ASP A 57 16.60 11.24 0.81
N GLU A 58 17.46 10.54 0.07
CA GLU A 58 17.95 9.20 0.43
C GLU A 58 18.75 9.19 1.74
N ASN A 59 19.26 10.33 2.19
CA ASN A 59 19.94 10.47 3.47
C ASN A 59 18.99 10.87 4.60
N ASN A 60 17.77 11.31 4.27
CA ASN A 60 16.79 11.82 5.22
C ASN A 60 15.34 11.57 4.77
N TYR A 61 14.88 10.34 4.98
CA TYR A 61 13.51 9.90 4.66
C TYR A 61 12.41 10.45 5.57
N GLN A 62 12.62 11.57 6.27
CA GLN A 62 11.62 12.09 7.23
C GLN A 62 10.54 12.96 6.58
N TYR A 63 10.83 13.61 5.44
CA TYR A 63 9.89 14.51 4.77
C TYR A 63 10.26 14.77 3.31
N ALA A 64 9.31 15.28 2.55
CA ALA A 64 9.49 15.81 1.21
C ALA A 64 9.19 17.32 1.17
N TRP A 65 9.79 18.00 0.19
CA TRP A 65 9.57 19.42 -0.03
C TRP A 65 8.52 19.70 -1.11
N PHE A 66 7.54 20.53 -0.77
CA PHE A 66 6.56 21.07 -1.69
C PHE A 66 6.80 22.57 -1.94
N LYS A 67 6.36 23.06 -3.11
CA LYS A 67 6.44 24.47 -3.54
C LYS A 67 7.83 25.09 -3.33
N GLN A 68 8.84 24.65 -4.12
CA GLN A 68 10.22 25.17 -4.06
C GLN A 68 10.79 25.25 -2.63
N ASN A 69 10.63 24.17 -1.86
CA ASN A 69 11.13 24.06 -0.47
C ASN A 69 10.47 25.00 0.54
N GLN A 70 9.24 25.44 0.29
CA GLN A 70 8.49 26.29 1.24
C GLN A 70 7.68 25.46 2.25
N ILE A 71 7.21 24.28 1.85
CA ILE A 71 6.33 23.45 2.67
C ILE A 71 6.98 22.08 2.86
N ARG A 72 7.09 21.63 4.11
CA ARG A 72 7.53 20.27 4.45
C ARG A 72 6.31 19.38 4.59
N ILE A 73 6.35 18.23 3.93
CA ILE A 73 5.36 17.18 4.08
C ILE A 73 6.05 16.00 4.76
N SER A 74 5.68 15.72 6.01
CA SER A 74 6.24 14.59 6.74
C SER A 74 5.89 13.28 6.05
N HIS A 75 6.89 12.40 5.92
CA HIS A 75 6.64 11.05 5.46
C HIS A 75 5.95 10.24 6.55
N ARG A 76 5.02 9.40 6.11
CA ARG A 76 4.39 8.37 6.91
C ARG A 76 4.12 7.20 5.98
N PRO A 77 5.16 6.41 5.63
CA PRO A 77 5.04 5.45 4.55
C PRO A 77 4.02 4.35 4.86
N PHE A 78 3.23 4.00 3.86
CA PHE A 78 2.21 2.97 3.93
C PHE A 78 1.90 2.43 2.53
N THR A 79 1.18 1.32 2.52
CA THR A 79 0.75 0.61 1.33
C THR A 79 -0.65 1.06 0.90
N GLY A 80 -0.81 1.52 -0.34
CA GLY A 80 -2.10 1.82 -0.98
C GLY A 80 -2.86 0.55 -1.39
N GLU A 81 -2.18 -0.36 -2.10
CA GLU A 81 -2.74 -1.62 -2.57
C GLU A 81 -2.34 -2.84 -1.72
N CYS A 82 -3.30 -3.50 -1.08
CA CYS A 82 -3.03 -4.67 -0.24
C CYS A 82 -4.24 -5.61 -0.21
N SER A 83 -4.15 -6.78 -0.86
CA SER A 83 -5.31 -7.66 -1.06
C SER A 83 -5.00 -9.15 -1.03
N VAL A 84 -6.07 -9.93 -0.93
CA VAL A 84 -6.14 -11.36 -1.28
C VAL A 84 -7.04 -11.54 -2.50
N ALA A 85 -6.85 -12.60 -3.29
CA ALA A 85 -7.67 -12.80 -4.48
C ALA A 85 -9.14 -13.10 -4.14
N ARG A 86 -10.02 -12.54 -4.96
CA ARG A 86 -11.48 -12.75 -4.94
C ARG A 86 -11.85 -14.10 -5.52
N SER A 87 -12.95 -14.69 -5.06
CA SER A 87 -13.46 -15.96 -5.62
C SER A 87 -14.08 -15.83 -7.01
N LEU A 88 -14.11 -14.64 -7.60
CA LEU A 88 -14.69 -14.39 -8.91
C LEU A 88 -13.65 -14.62 -10.00
N ASN A 89 -14.07 -15.28 -11.08
CA ASN A 89 -13.22 -15.49 -12.25
C ASN A 89 -13.09 -14.19 -13.06
N GLY A 90 -11.90 -13.97 -13.60
CA GLY A 90 -11.60 -12.86 -14.50
C GLY A 90 -10.63 -11.85 -13.90
N SER A 91 -10.26 -10.89 -14.74
CA SER A 91 -9.32 -9.83 -14.45
C SER A 91 -10.08 -8.58 -13.98
N PHE A 92 -9.75 -8.09 -12.78
CA PHE A 92 -10.33 -6.90 -12.19
C PHE A 92 -9.30 -5.77 -12.09
N SER A 93 -9.77 -4.54 -12.28
CA SER A 93 -8.92 -3.34 -12.24
C SER A 93 -8.24 -3.19 -10.89
N THR A 94 -6.98 -2.77 -10.88
CA THR A 94 -6.25 -2.48 -9.64
C THR A 94 -6.73 -1.18 -8.98
N ILE A 95 -7.24 -0.22 -9.76
CA ILE A 95 -7.65 1.12 -9.30
C ILE A 95 -8.80 1.11 -8.28
N LEU A 96 -9.68 0.12 -8.33
CA LEU A 96 -10.87 0.07 -7.47
C LEU A 96 -10.60 -0.75 -6.20
N PRO A 97 -11.02 -0.28 -5.02
CA PRO A 97 -11.12 -1.15 -3.85
C PRO A 97 -12.23 -2.18 -4.04
N TYR A 98 -12.03 -3.40 -3.52
CA TYR A 98 -13.10 -4.37 -3.34
C TYR A 98 -13.14 -4.88 -1.89
N ARG A 99 -13.99 -5.89 -1.64
CA ARG A 99 -14.21 -6.42 -0.29
C ARG A 99 -13.01 -7.19 0.28
N THR A 100 -12.02 -7.48 -0.56
CA THR A 100 -10.82 -8.25 -0.24
C THR A 100 -9.58 -7.40 0.00
N GLY A 101 -9.71 -6.07 -0.19
CA GLY A 101 -8.66 -5.08 0.01
C GLY A 101 -8.50 -4.22 -1.24
N GLU A 102 -7.57 -4.63 -2.09
CA GLU A 102 -7.19 -3.96 -3.35
C GLU A 102 -6.70 -2.54 -3.07
N ASN A 103 -7.16 -1.53 -3.83
CA ASN A 103 -6.69 -0.16 -3.66
C ASN A 103 -7.40 0.55 -2.49
N ILE A 104 -6.92 0.31 -1.26
CA ILE A 104 -7.55 0.73 -0.01
C ILE A 104 -7.19 2.20 0.33
N ASP A 105 -6.00 2.66 -0.05
CA ASP A 105 -5.52 4.05 0.14
C ASP A 105 -5.75 4.61 1.54
N THR A 106 -5.51 3.76 2.53
CA THR A 106 -5.71 4.10 3.93
C THR A 106 -4.38 4.41 4.58
N LYS A 107 -4.07 5.70 4.75
CA LYS A 107 -2.82 6.24 5.34
C LYS A 107 -2.44 5.71 6.72
N TYR A 108 -3.33 4.94 7.34
CA TYR A 108 -3.12 4.29 8.64
C TYR A 108 -2.53 2.88 8.51
N LEU A 109 -2.38 2.32 7.30
CA LEU A 109 -1.70 1.05 6.99
C LEU A 109 -0.17 1.15 7.11
N THR A 110 0.30 1.81 8.16
CA THR A 110 1.72 2.02 8.43
C THR A 110 2.33 0.83 9.16
N LYS A 111 3.68 0.81 9.25
CA LYS A 111 4.43 -0.16 10.06
C LYS A 111 3.78 -0.40 11.42
N GLY A 112 3.46 -1.66 11.68
CA GLY A 112 2.90 -2.11 12.96
C GLY A 112 1.37 -2.14 13.04
N ALA A 113 0.67 -1.65 12.02
CA ALA A 113 -0.76 -1.89 11.85
C ALA A 113 -1.04 -3.36 11.49
N LYS A 114 -2.29 -3.79 11.68
CA LYS A 114 -2.78 -5.10 11.25
C LYS A 114 -3.99 -4.92 10.34
N LEU A 115 -3.94 -5.52 9.17
CA LEU A 115 -5.05 -5.58 8.23
C LEU A 115 -5.62 -7.00 8.22
N TYR A 116 -6.92 -7.11 8.46
CA TYR A 116 -7.66 -8.37 8.32
C TYR A 116 -8.45 -8.34 7.03
N LEU A 117 -8.25 -9.34 6.19
CA LEU A 117 -8.89 -9.48 4.88
C LEU A 117 -9.71 -10.77 4.83
N PRO A 118 -10.92 -10.76 4.26
CA PRO A 118 -11.71 -11.98 4.06
C PRO A 118 -11.06 -12.86 2.99
N ILE A 119 -10.67 -14.08 3.33
CA ILE A 119 -10.09 -15.03 2.36
C ILE A 119 -11.23 -15.72 1.60
N GLU A 120 -11.25 -15.53 0.28
CA GLU A 120 -12.28 -16.11 -0.61
C GLU A 120 -11.75 -17.23 -1.50
N CYS A 121 -10.46 -17.19 -1.79
CA CYS A 121 -9.76 -18.17 -2.60
C CYS A 121 -8.90 -19.09 -1.75
N LYS A 122 -8.73 -20.33 -2.23
CA LYS A 122 -7.75 -21.25 -1.67
C LYS A 122 -6.37 -20.57 -1.70
N GLU A 123 -5.60 -20.73 -0.62
CA GLU A 123 -4.25 -20.15 -0.46
C GLU A 123 -4.21 -18.62 -0.42
N ALA A 124 -5.37 -17.96 -0.39
CA ALA A 124 -5.58 -16.52 -0.36
C ALA A 124 -5.05 -15.73 -1.57
N LEU A 125 -3.88 -16.07 -2.11
CA LEU A 125 -3.21 -15.36 -3.21
C LEU A 125 -3.02 -13.87 -2.87
N PHE A 126 -2.27 -13.61 -1.80
CA PHE A 126 -1.97 -12.27 -1.33
C PHE A 126 -1.08 -11.49 -2.32
N SER A 127 -1.37 -10.21 -2.56
CA SER A 127 -0.48 -9.28 -3.27
C SER A 127 -0.50 -7.88 -2.64
N ILE A 128 0.55 -7.12 -2.91
CA ILE A 128 0.81 -5.81 -2.31
C ILE A 128 1.53 -4.90 -3.30
N GLY A 129 1.23 -3.61 -3.29
CA GLY A 129 1.81 -2.62 -4.19
C GLY A 129 1.33 -1.20 -3.88
N ASP A 130 1.55 -0.31 -4.84
CA ASP A 130 1.13 1.09 -4.76
C ASP A 130 1.57 1.79 -3.46
N GLU A 131 2.89 1.89 -3.30
CA GLU A 131 3.48 2.34 -2.04
C GLU A 131 3.61 3.86 -1.99
N HIS A 132 3.23 4.45 -0.85
CA HIS A 132 3.13 5.90 -0.69
C HIS A 132 4.07 6.38 0.40
N ALA A 133 4.86 7.41 0.14
CA ALA A 133 5.66 8.06 1.19
C ALA A 133 4.78 8.96 2.10
N ALA A 134 3.72 9.56 1.56
CA ALA A 134 2.73 10.32 2.30
C ALA A 134 1.43 10.53 1.50
N GLN A 135 0.28 10.45 2.18
CA GLN A 135 -1.05 10.72 1.64
C GLN A 135 -1.93 11.42 2.68
N CYS A 136 -2.85 12.28 2.23
CA CYS A 136 -3.93 12.80 3.06
C CYS A 136 -5.17 11.88 3.03
N ASP A 137 -6.17 12.16 3.88
CA ASP A 137 -7.42 11.41 3.78
C ASP A 137 -8.11 11.71 2.43
N ARG A 138 -8.65 10.66 1.81
CA ARG A 138 -9.42 10.68 0.56
C ARG A 138 -8.64 10.96 -0.74
N GLU A 139 -7.33 11.18 -0.66
CA GLU A 139 -6.49 11.25 -1.87
C GLU A 139 -7.04 12.17 -2.97
N VAL A 140 -7.50 13.38 -2.61
CA VAL A 140 -8.39 14.18 -3.47
C VAL A 140 -7.79 14.56 -4.84
N CYS A 141 -6.45 14.64 -4.95
CA CYS A 141 -5.78 14.91 -6.22
C CYS A 141 -5.55 13.66 -7.09
N GLY A 142 -5.97 12.48 -6.63
CA GLY A 142 -5.91 11.19 -7.31
C GLY A 142 -4.51 10.58 -7.43
N THR A 143 -3.49 11.20 -6.83
CA THR A 143 -2.13 10.65 -6.67
C THR A 143 -1.54 11.16 -5.37
N THR A 144 -0.52 10.46 -4.86
CA THR A 144 0.14 10.77 -3.61
C THR A 144 1.60 11.19 -3.80
N ILE A 145 2.41 11.11 -2.74
CA ILE A 145 3.86 10.97 -2.90
C ILE A 145 4.15 9.49 -3.23
N GLU A 146 3.82 9.11 -4.46
CA GLU A 146 4.04 7.76 -5.00
C GLU A 146 5.53 7.42 -4.99
N THR A 147 5.91 6.25 -4.48
CA THR A 147 7.32 5.89 -4.32
C THR A 147 7.53 4.37 -4.27
N PRO A 148 8.56 3.82 -4.94
CA PRO A 148 8.96 2.44 -4.71
C PRO A 148 9.39 2.20 -3.25
N ILE A 149 8.82 1.18 -2.59
CA ILE A 149 9.15 0.82 -1.20
C ILE A 149 9.47 -0.67 -1.10
N ILE A 150 10.45 -1.00 -0.28
CA ILE A 150 10.69 -2.36 0.18
C ILE A 150 9.87 -2.57 1.47
N VAL A 151 8.83 -3.39 1.39
CA VAL A 151 7.90 -3.65 2.49
C VAL A 151 8.01 -5.09 2.96
N SER A 152 8.08 -5.29 4.28
CA SER A 152 8.03 -6.62 4.89
C SER A 152 6.73 -6.80 5.66
N VAL A 153 5.95 -7.83 5.31
CA VAL A 153 4.68 -8.16 5.98
C VAL A 153 4.74 -9.57 6.57
N ARG A 154 4.08 -9.74 7.72
CA ARG A 154 3.82 -11.07 8.28
C ARG A 154 2.43 -11.51 7.85
N LEU A 155 2.34 -12.63 7.15
CA LEU A 155 1.07 -13.19 6.71
C LEU A 155 0.66 -14.30 7.65
N THR A 156 -0.57 -14.25 8.17
CA THR A 156 -1.08 -15.23 9.13
C THR A 156 -2.52 -15.56 8.81
N VAL A 157 -2.80 -16.83 8.54
CA VAL A 157 -4.17 -17.32 8.39
C VAL A 157 -4.83 -17.36 9.77
N ARG A 158 -6.01 -16.76 9.87
CA ARG A 158 -6.82 -16.72 11.09
C ARG A 158 -8.12 -17.49 10.88
N HIS A 159 -8.46 -18.33 11.85
CA HIS A 159 -9.69 -19.10 11.89
C HIS A 159 -10.36 -18.88 13.25
N GLY A 160 -11.65 -19.15 13.34
CA GLY A 160 -12.42 -19.03 14.58
C GLY A 160 -13.62 -18.11 14.43
N ASP A 161 -14.58 -18.28 15.34
CA ASP A 161 -15.83 -17.52 15.36
C ASP A 161 -15.60 -16.03 15.59
N GLU A 162 -14.51 -15.68 16.27
CA GLU A 162 -14.10 -14.31 16.52
C GLU A 162 -13.75 -13.54 15.24
N PHE A 163 -13.44 -14.20 14.12
CA PHE A 163 -13.13 -13.55 12.84
C PHE A 163 -14.31 -13.55 11.85
N LYS A 164 -15.47 -14.10 12.22
CA LYS A 164 -16.68 -14.13 11.35
C LYS A 164 -17.18 -12.73 10.94
N HIS A 165 -16.84 -11.70 11.72
CA HIS A 165 -17.21 -10.32 11.43
C HIS A 165 -16.36 -9.68 10.31
N VAL A 166 -15.23 -10.28 9.94
CA VAL A 166 -14.35 -9.77 8.88
C VAL A 166 -14.94 -10.12 7.52
N THR A 167 -15.93 -9.34 7.08
CA THR A 167 -16.58 -9.48 5.75
C THR A 167 -16.04 -8.48 4.72
N SER A 168 -15.20 -7.54 5.18
CA SER A 168 -14.52 -6.51 4.40
C SER A 168 -13.20 -6.16 5.10
N PRO A 169 -12.30 -5.36 4.49
CA PRO A 169 -11.03 -5.00 5.12
C PRO A 169 -11.26 -4.35 6.48
N CYS A 170 -10.59 -4.88 7.51
CA CYS A 170 -10.68 -4.41 8.89
C CYS A 170 -9.28 -4.03 9.36
N LEU A 171 -9.07 -2.74 9.64
CA LEU A 171 -7.79 -2.21 10.07
C LEU A 171 -7.75 -2.05 11.59
N LEU A 172 -6.74 -2.64 12.22
CA LEU A 172 -6.36 -2.36 13.59
C LEU A 172 -5.05 -1.58 13.59
N THR A 173 -5.14 -0.29 13.92
CA THR A 173 -3.97 0.57 14.10
C THR A 173 -3.34 0.33 15.47
N GLN A 174 -2.08 0.75 15.62
CA GLN A 174 -1.54 0.89 16.98
C GLN A 174 -2.26 2.07 17.66
N PRO A 175 -2.58 1.96 18.97
CA PRO A 175 -3.06 3.12 19.72
C PRO A 175 -2.02 4.24 19.59
N ASP A 176 -2.49 5.44 19.22
CA ASP A 176 -1.60 6.57 18.93
C ASP A 176 -0.72 6.89 20.13
N ILE A 177 0.58 6.60 20.02
CA ILE A 177 1.58 7.18 20.92
C ILE A 177 1.82 8.62 20.43
N LYS A 178 1.02 9.54 20.97
CA LYS A 178 1.10 11.01 20.80
C LYS A 178 0.82 11.54 19.39
N GLN A 179 -0.43 11.90 19.13
CA GLN A 179 -0.72 13.07 18.30
C GLN A 179 -1.22 14.20 19.20
N SER A 180 -0.30 15.03 19.69
CA SER A 180 -0.68 16.41 20.04
C SER A 180 -0.89 17.13 18.71
N THR A 181 -2.10 17.06 18.16
CA THR A 181 -2.49 17.91 17.04
C THR A 181 -2.54 19.34 17.55
N GLN A 182 -1.45 20.09 17.39
CA GLN A 182 -1.47 21.54 17.55
C GLN A 182 -2.06 22.13 16.28
N TYR A 183 -3.32 22.55 16.34
CA TYR A 183 -3.87 23.44 15.34
C TYR A 183 -3.23 24.83 15.53
N LEU A 184 -2.29 25.19 14.65
CA LEU A 184 -1.92 26.59 14.49
C LEU A 184 -2.90 27.23 13.50
N PHE A 185 -3.89 27.95 14.03
CA PHE A 185 -4.63 28.93 13.26
C PHE A 185 -3.90 30.28 13.37
N GLY A 186 -3.28 30.72 12.28
CA GLY A 186 -2.78 32.07 12.12
C GLY A 186 -3.68 32.83 11.16
N PHE A 187 -4.15 34.01 11.56
CA PHE A 187 -4.74 35.02 10.66
C PHE A 187 -3.63 35.81 9.98
#